data_AF-A0A2E7H0R4-F1
#
_entry.id   AF-A0A2E7H0R4-F1
#
_cell.length_a   1.000
_cell.length_b   1.000
_cell.length_c   1.000
_cell.angle_alpha   90.00
_cell.angle_beta   90.00
_cell.angle_gamma   90.00
#
_symmetry.space_group_name_H-M   'P 1'
#
loop_
_entity.id
_entity.type
_entity.pdbx_description
1 polymer ?
#
loop_
_entity_poly.entity_id
_entity_poly.type
_entity_poly.pdbx_seq_one_letter_code
_entity_poly.pdbx_strand_id
1 'polypeptide(L)'
;MGAGGNAPKMKMSDAFILTGLTLLLGGLFMHAWVTPVDHGAEDLPYTNGASMMKGDTFRLEVQVENETVLRISLKDDRGEVLNITSTVLASNDIHVATLTVDESGFYSYE
;
A
#
# COMPACT_ATOMS: atom_id res chain seq x y z
N MET A 1 -28.42 36.21 -21.18
CA MET A 1 -27.17 35.46 -21.45
C MET A 1 -26.09 36.49 -21.76
N GLY A 2 -24.96 36.68 -21.09
CA GLY A 2 -24.34 36.13 -19.89
C GLY A 2 -23.09 37.01 -19.71
N ALA A 3 -22.90 37.59 -18.53
CA ALA A 3 -21.84 38.56 -18.26
C ALA A 3 -20.46 37.88 -18.26
N GLY A 4 -19.85 37.74 -19.43
CA GLY A 4 -18.45 37.33 -19.58
C GLY A 4 -17.53 38.50 -19.29
N GLY A 5 -17.26 38.74 -18.00
CA GLY A 5 -16.24 39.71 -17.59
C GLY A 5 -14.89 39.35 -18.21
N ASN A 6 -14.10 40.38 -18.56
CA ASN A 6 -12.71 40.27 -19.05
C ASN A 6 -11.82 39.59 -18.00
N ALA A 7 -11.89 38.27 -17.91
CA ALA A 7 -10.96 37.48 -17.13
C ALA A 7 -9.54 37.68 -17.70
N PRO A 8 -8.55 38.08 -16.88
CA PRO A 8 -7.18 38.24 -17.35
C PRO A 8 -6.67 36.94 -17.97
N LYS A 9 -5.91 37.03 -19.08
CA LYS A 9 -5.30 35.85 -19.72
C LYS A 9 -4.44 35.11 -18.70
N MET A 10 -4.80 33.86 -18.40
CA MET A 10 -4.04 32.99 -17.50
C MET A 10 -2.62 32.84 -18.05
N LYS A 11 -1.61 33.02 -17.19
CA LYS A 11 -0.22 32.80 -17.59
C LYS A 11 0.02 31.29 -17.63
N MET A 12 0.85 30.81 -18.56
CA MET A 12 1.23 29.38 -18.62
C MET A 12 1.78 28.88 -17.29
N SER A 13 2.44 29.75 -16.51
CA SER A 13 2.89 29.46 -15.14
C SER A 13 1.76 29.01 -14.22
N ASP A 14 0.57 29.59 -14.34
CA ASP A 14 -0.56 29.32 -13.45
C ASP A 14 -1.11 27.92 -13.72
N ALA A 15 -1.10 27.49 -14.99
CA ALA A 15 -1.47 26.13 -15.40
C ALA A 15 -0.45 25.08 -14.92
N PHE A 16 0.84 25.40 -14.98
CA PHE A 16 1.90 24.51 -14.47
C PHE A 16 1.87 24.39 -12.94
N ILE A 17 1.61 25.48 -12.22
CA ILE A 17 1.47 25.45 -10.76
C ILE A 17 0.25 24.60 -10.36
N LEU A 18 -0.88 24.76 -11.05
CA LEU A 18 -2.07 23.96 -10.78
C LEU A 18 -1.85 22.47 -11.06
N THR A 19 -1.22 22.13 -12.19
CA THR A 19 -0.92 20.74 -12.56
C THR A 19 0.13 20.12 -11.64
N GLY A 20 1.19 20.86 -11.32
CA GLY A 20 2.22 20.42 -10.38
C GLY A 20 1.66 20.19 -8.97
N LEU A 21 0.82 21.09 -8.47
CA LEU A 21 0.20 20.96 -7.16
C LEU A 21 -0.76 19.78 -7.08
N THR A 22 -1.56 19.53 -8.14
CA THR A 22 -2.49 18.39 -8.17
C THR A 22 -1.76 17.05 -8.20
N LEU A 23 -0.66 16.95 -8.96
CA LEU A 23 0.19 15.76 -8.96
C LEU A 23 0.89 15.56 -7.60
N LEU A 24 1.38 16.63 -6.97
CA LEU A 24 2.06 16.56 -5.68
C LEU A 24 1.10 16.19 -4.55
N LEU A 25 -0.10 16.77 -4.53
CA LEU A 25 -1.16 16.38 -3.60
C LEU A 25 -1.60 14.94 -3.82
N GLY A 26 -1.82 14.53 -5.08
CA GLY A 26 -2.14 13.13 -5.42
C GLY A 26 -1.05 12.16 -4.95
N GLY A 27 0.22 12.51 -5.16
CA GLY A 27 1.37 11.73 -4.69
C GLY A 27 1.48 11.64 -3.18
N LEU A 28 1.21 12.74 -2.47
CA LEU A 28 1.29 12.78 -1.01
C LEU A 28 0.26 11.84 -0.35
N PHE A 29 -0.96 11.75 -0.90
CA PHE A 29 -1.99 10.83 -0.40
C PHE A 29 -1.68 9.35 -0.68
N MET A 30 -0.84 9.04 -1.68
CA MET A 30 -0.36 7.68 -1.90
C MET A 30 0.67 7.24 -0.84
N HIS A 31 1.26 8.18 -0.09
CA HIS A 31 2.14 7.91 1.05
C HIS A 31 1.34 7.82 2.36
N ALA A 32 0.30 6.98 2.38
CA ALA A 32 -0.50 6.76 3.59
C ALA A 32 0.31 5.94 4.60
N TRP A 33 0.58 6.53 5.76
CA TRP A 33 1.15 5.82 6.92
C TRP A 33 0.08 4.87 7.46
N VAL A 34 0.35 3.57 7.47
CA VAL A 34 -0.56 2.58 8.06
C VAL A 34 -0.36 2.59 9.57
N THR A 35 -1.45 2.72 10.33
CA THR A 35 -1.40 2.54 11.78
C THR A 35 -1.12 1.06 12.08
N PRO A 36 -0.14 0.73 12.96
CA PRO A 36 0.07 -0.65 13.39
C PRO A 36 -1.22 -1.28 13.91
N VAL A 37 -1.42 -2.56 13.62
CA VAL A 37 -2.58 -3.33 14.05
C VAL A 37 -2.09 -4.40 15.01
N ASP A 38 -2.62 -4.41 16.23
CA ASP A 38 -2.36 -5.46 17.20
C ASP A 38 -3.08 -6.75 16.77
N HIS A 39 -2.40 -7.89 16.86
CA HIS A 39 -2.91 -9.17 16.42
C HIS A 39 -2.54 -10.27 17.42
N GLY A 40 -3.55 -10.93 17.98
CA GLY A 40 -3.39 -11.97 19.00
C GLY A 40 -3.37 -13.38 18.42
N ALA A 41 -2.94 -14.35 19.24
CA ALA A 41 -2.82 -15.75 18.83
C ALA A 41 -4.17 -16.46 18.57
N GLU A 42 -5.27 -15.96 19.16
CA GLU A 42 -6.62 -16.51 18.95
C GLU A 42 -7.38 -15.83 17.80
N ASP A 43 -6.81 -14.79 17.22
CA ASP A 43 -7.43 -14.08 16.11
C ASP A 43 -7.35 -14.91 14.81
N LEU A 44 -8.31 -14.68 13.91
CA LEU A 44 -8.22 -15.21 12.55
C LEU A 44 -7.06 -14.55 11.79
N PRO A 45 -6.41 -15.23 10.84
CA PRO A 45 -5.30 -14.67 10.08
C PRO A 45 -5.58 -13.25 9.58
N TYR A 46 -4.70 -12.31 9.93
CA TYR A 46 -4.85 -10.93 9.49
C TYR A 46 -4.79 -10.85 7.96
N THR A 47 -5.91 -10.46 7.35
CA THR A 47 -6.04 -10.40 5.89
C THR A 47 -6.21 -8.97 5.43
N ASN A 48 -5.49 -8.56 4.39
CA ASN A 48 -5.68 -7.29 3.72
C ASN A 48 -5.31 -7.39 2.23
N GLY A 49 -5.53 -6.35 1.45
CA GLY A 49 -5.22 -6.33 0.03
C GLY A 49 -5.31 -4.94 -0.58
N ALA A 50 -4.78 -4.82 -1.80
CA ALA A 50 -4.79 -3.58 -2.55
C ALA A 50 -4.80 -3.86 -4.05
N SER A 51 -5.27 -2.88 -4.82
CA SER A 51 -5.01 -2.83 -6.26
C SER A 51 -3.57 -2.36 -6.48
N MET A 52 -2.78 -3.17 -7.14
CA MET A 52 -1.36 -2.95 -7.36
C MET A 52 -1.09 -2.80 -8.85
N MET A 53 -0.13 -1.95 -9.21
CA MET A 53 0.44 -1.90 -10.55
C MET A 53 1.64 -2.84 -10.64
N LYS A 54 1.97 -3.28 -11.86
CA LYS A 54 3.19 -4.03 -12.13
C LYS A 54 4.42 -3.35 -11.53
N GLY A 55 5.17 -4.08 -10.71
CA GLY A 55 6.37 -3.61 -10.03
C GLY A 55 6.13 -2.95 -8.67
N ASP A 56 4.86 -2.76 -8.26
CA ASP A 56 4.56 -2.31 -6.90
C ASP A 56 4.89 -3.40 -5.87
N THR A 57 5.08 -2.98 -4.63
CA THR A 57 5.44 -3.88 -3.52
C THR A 57 4.60 -3.66 -2.28
N PHE A 58 4.16 -4.75 -1.65
CA PHE A 58 3.77 -4.71 -0.24
C PHE A 58 5.03 -4.77 0.63
N ARG A 59 5.16 -3.86 1.59
CA ARG A 59 6.15 -3.92 2.67
C ARG A 59 5.43 -4.20 3.98
N LEU A 60 5.59 -5.39 4.49
CA LEU A 60 5.01 -5.85 5.76
C LEU A 60 6.08 -5.77 6.83
N GLU A 61 5.79 -5.08 7.92
CA GLU A 61 6.66 -5.01 9.09
C GLU A 61 5.90 -5.62 10.27
N VAL A 62 6.43 -6.69 10.83
CA VAL A 62 5.79 -7.47 11.88
C VAL A 62 6.72 -7.51 13.08
N GLN A 63 6.21 -7.08 14.23
CA GLN A 63 6.89 -7.21 15.51
C GLN A 63 6.16 -8.27 16.33
N VAL A 64 6.91 -9.17 16.96
CA VAL A 64 6.35 -10.22 17.82
C VAL A 64 6.75 -10.01 19.27
N GLU A 65 5.83 -10.26 20.21
CA GLU A 65 6.17 -10.22 21.64
C GLU A 65 6.87 -11.51 22.10
N ASN A 66 6.43 -12.65 21.57
CA ASN A 66 6.91 -13.99 21.95
C ASN A 66 7.45 -14.73 20.72
N GLU A 67 8.24 -15.79 20.96
CA GLU A 67 8.71 -16.66 19.88
C GLU A 67 7.51 -17.21 19.09
N THR A 68 7.49 -16.94 17.79
CA THR A 68 6.33 -17.18 16.93
C THR A 68 6.77 -17.63 15.54
N VAL A 69 6.01 -18.53 14.93
CA VAL A 69 6.18 -18.86 13.52
C VAL A 69 5.28 -17.93 12.70
N LEU A 70 5.90 -16.97 12.01
CA LEU A 70 5.21 -16.10 11.07
C LEU A 70 5.05 -16.82 9.75
N ARG A 71 3.83 -16.86 9.21
CA ARG A 71 3.54 -17.31 7.85
C ARG A 71 2.90 -16.17 7.09
N ILE A 72 3.37 -15.90 5.88
CA ILE A 72 2.80 -14.88 4.99
C ILE A 72 2.45 -15.55 3.67
N SER A 73 1.24 -15.34 3.17
CA SER A 73 0.73 -15.88 1.91
C SER A 73 0.23 -14.75 1.02
N LEU A 74 0.83 -14.59 -0.17
CA LEU A 74 0.35 -13.66 -1.21
C LEU A 74 -0.59 -14.38 -2.17
N LYS A 75 -1.74 -13.78 -2.47
CA LYS A 75 -2.75 -14.31 -3.36
C LYS A 75 -3.14 -13.30 -4.45
N ASP A 76 -3.47 -13.79 -5.63
CA ASP A 76 -4.05 -12.98 -6.70
C ASP A 76 -5.56 -12.72 -6.52
N ASP A 77 -6.19 -12.08 -7.50
CA ASP A 77 -7.61 -11.74 -7.51
C ASP A 77 -8.55 -12.96 -7.61
N ARG A 78 -8.01 -14.11 -8.03
CA ARG A 78 -8.71 -15.40 -8.09
C ARG A 78 -8.54 -16.22 -6.82
N GLY A 79 -7.70 -15.75 -5.90
CA GLY A 79 -7.33 -16.45 -4.67
C GLY A 79 -6.26 -17.52 -4.87
N GLU A 80 -5.62 -17.58 -6.03
CA GLU A 80 -4.47 -18.46 -6.24
C GLU A 80 -3.28 -17.96 -5.42
N VAL A 81 -2.61 -18.88 -4.73
CA VAL A 81 -1.47 -18.53 -3.89
C VAL A 81 -0.22 -18.42 -4.75
N LEU A 82 0.33 -17.21 -4.83
CA LEU A 82 1.51 -16.89 -5.63
C LEU A 82 2.80 -17.12 -4.85
N ASN A 83 2.79 -16.85 -3.54
CA ASN A 83 3.96 -16.97 -2.68
C ASN A 83 3.54 -17.33 -1.25
N ILE A 84 4.29 -18.21 -0.59
CA ILE A 84 4.16 -18.52 0.83
C ILE A 84 5.56 -18.52 1.45
N THR A 85 5.73 -17.75 2.51
CA THR A 85 6.92 -17.79 3.35
C THR A 85 6.57 -18.20 4.78
N SER A 86 7.49 -18.87 5.45
CA SER A 86 7.37 -19.19 6.86
C SER A 86 8.71 -19.00 7.56
N THR A 87 8.71 -18.24 8.64
CA THR A 87 9.91 -17.82 9.36
C THR A 87 9.65 -17.95 10.86
N VAL A 88 10.61 -18.52 11.59
CA VAL A 88 10.60 -18.52 13.06
C VAL A 88 11.20 -17.20 13.53
N LEU A 89 10.44 -16.46 14.32
CA LEU A 89 10.85 -15.18 14.92
C LEU A 89 11.08 -15.37 16.40
N ALA A 90 12.18 -14.83 16.92
CA ALA A 90 12.44 -14.81 18.36
C ALA A 90 11.53 -13.78 19.06
N SER A 91 11.41 -13.88 20.38
CA SER A 91 10.69 -12.86 21.17
C SER A 91 11.30 -11.47 20.94
N ASN A 92 10.42 -10.47 20.75
CA ASN A 92 10.76 -9.07 20.43
C ASN A 92 11.47 -8.86 19.08
N ASP A 93 11.48 -9.86 18.20
CA ASP A 93 12.05 -9.72 16.87
C ASP A 93 11.15 -8.87 15.95
N ILE A 94 11.79 -8.19 15.00
CA ILE A 94 11.13 -7.37 13.98
C ILE A 94 11.47 -7.97 12.63
N HIS A 95 10.44 -8.43 11.92
CA HIS A 95 10.57 -8.99 10.59
C HIS A 95 10.02 -8.03 9.54
N VAL A 96 10.77 -7.83 8.45
CA VAL A 96 10.33 -7.06 7.28
C VAL A 96 10.26 -8.00 6.09
N ALA A 97 9.06 -8.16 5.54
CA ALA A 97 8.81 -8.90 4.31
C ALA A 97 8.43 -7.94 3.18
N THR A 98 9.02 -8.15 2.00
CA THR A 98 8.71 -7.38 0.78
C THR A 98 8.15 -8.34 -0.26
N LEU A 99 6.92 -8.07 -0.71
CA LEU A 99 6.22 -8.87 -1.72
C LEU A 99 6.04 -8.01 -2.97
N THR A 100 6.74 -8.35 -4.06
CA THR A 100 6.63 -7.61 -5.34
C THR A 100 5.60 -8.28 -6.23
N VAL A 101 4.78 -7.49 -6.92
CA VAL A 101 3.81 -8.02 -7.89
C VAL A 101 4.33 -7.86 -9.33
N ASP A 102 4.19 -8.91 -10.13
CA ASP A 102 4.72 -8.97 -11.50
C ASP A 102 3.75 -8.40 -12.55
N GLU A 103 2.45 -8.39 -12.23
CA GLU A 103 1.38 -7.91 -13.10
C GLU A 103 0.47 -6.94 -12.34
N SER A 104 -0.20 -6.06 -13.07
CA SER A 104 -1.20 -5.16 -12.49
C SER A 104 -2.47 -5.95 -12.16
N GLY A 105 -3.04 -5.76 -10.97
CA GLY A 105 -4.21 -6.50 -10.52
C GLY A 105 -4.54 -6.24 -9.06
N PHE A 106 -5.59 -6.87 -8.57
CA PHE A 106 -5.86 -6.89 -7.13
C PHE A 106 -5.11 -8.06 -6.49
N TYR A 107 -4.47 -7.79 -5.36
CA TYR A 107 -3.75 -8.80 -4.61
C TYR A 107 -4.15 -8.72 -3.14
N SER A 108 -4.13 -9.88 -2.48
CA SER A 108 -4.38 -9.98 -1.04
C SER A 108 -3.26 -10.75 -0.36
N TYR A 109 -3.07 -10.48 0.92
CA TYR A 109 -2.14 -11.20 1.76
C TYR A 109 -2.81 -11.58 3.08
N GLU A 110 -2.34 -12.70 3.66
CA GLU A 110 -2.69 -13.20 4.99
C GLU A 110 -1.48 -13.81 5.71
#